data_AF-A0A922FB89-F1
#
_entry.id   AF-A0A922FB89-F1
#
_cell.length_a   1.000
_cell.length_b   1.000
_cell.length_c   1.000
_cell.angle_alpha   90.00
_cell.angle_beta   90.00
_cell.angle_gamma   90.00
#
_symmetry.space_group_name_H-M   'P 1'
#
loop_
_entity.id
_entity.type
_entity.pdbx_description
1 polymer ?
#
loop_
_entity_poly.entity_id
_entity_poly.type
_entity_poly.pdbx_seq_one_letter_code
_entity_poly.pdbx_strand_id
1 'polypeptide(L)'
;MMVNVVVVLGSNESVSGTIYFTQEADSSTTVTGNTYGLKPGLHGFHVHALGDTTNGPYFNPAGKEYGAPEDENQHAGDLGNVTIGDDAL
;
A
#
# COMPACT_ATOMS: atom_id res chain seq x y z
N MET A 1 4.35 13.25 18.54
CA MET A 1 4.31 11.84 18.95
C MET A 1 4.43 11.02 17.68
N MET A 2 5.38 10.10 17.61
CA MET A 2 5.54 9.20 16.47
C MET A 2 4.54 8.05 16.58
N VAL A 3 3.90 7.69 15.48
CA VAL A 3 3.07 6.48 15.35
C VAL A 3 3.77 5.51 14.41
N ASN A 4 3.81 4.24 14.80
CA ASN A 4 4.38 3.15 14.01
C ASN A 4 3.34 2.05 13.80
N VAL A 5 3.19 1.59 12.56
CA VAL A 5 2.31 0.46 12.19
C VAL A 5 3.12 -0.53 11.36
N VAL A 6 2.88 -1.81 11.60
CA VAL A 6 3.46 -2.92 10.84
C VAL A 6 2.34 -3.73 10.21
N VAL A 7 2.47 -4.01 8.92
CA VAL A 7 1.55 -4.85 8.15
C VAL A 7 2.32 -6.03 7.59
N VAL A 8 1.84 -7.24 7.86
CA VAL A 8 2.40 -8.47 7.29
C VAL A 8 1.49 -8.91 6.14
N LEU A 9 2.05 -8.99 4.94
CA LEU A 9 1.37 -9.40 3.72
C LEU A 9 1.54 -10.90 3.51
N GLY A 10 0.44 -11.56 3.13
CA GLY A 10 0.43 -12.96 2.76
C GLY A 10 -0.67 -13.24 1.73
N SER A 11 -0.39 -14.14 0.80
CA SER A 11 -1.34 -14.56 -0.23
C SER A 11 -1.30 -16.08 -0.43
N ASN A 12 -2.31 -16.62 -1.11
CA ASN A 12 -2.32 -18.02 -1.53
C ASN A 12 -1.42 -18.30 -2.76
N GLU A 13 -0.80 -17.26 -3.33
CA GLU A 13 0.05 -17.33 -4.53
C GLU A 13 1.53 -17.13 -4.21
N SER A 14 1.93 -17.39 -2.96
CA SER A 14 3.31 -17.25 -2.47
C SER A 14 3.90 -15.83 -2.48
N VAL A 15 3.08 -14.80 -2.73
CA VAL A 15 3.45 -13.40 -2.46
C VAL A 15 3.38 -13.15 -0.96
N SER A 16 4.43 -12.53 -0.41
CA SER A 16 4.53 -12.17 1.01
C SER A 16 5.32 -10.89 1.20
N GLY A 17 5.27 -10.31 2.40
CA GLY A 17 6.06 -9.13 2.71
C GLY A 17 5.78 -8.55 4.09
N THR A 18 6.59 -7.56 4.46
CA THR A 18 6.37 -6.75 5.66
C THR A 18 6.52 -5.30 5.30
N ILE A 19 5.47 -4.52 5.57
CA ILE A 19 5.40 -3.08 5.32
C ILE A 19 5.30 -2.33 6.64
N TYR A 20 6.04 -1.24 6.75
CA TYR A 20 6.12 -0.35 7.89
C TYR A 20 5.56 1.01 7.48
N PHE A 21 4.66 1.54 8.30
CA PHE A 21 4.20 2.92 8.22
C PHE A 21 4.70 3.66 9.44
N THR A 22 5.38 4.78 9.23
CA THR A 22 5.85 5.66 10.31
C THR A 22 5.39 7.08 10.04
N GLN A 23 4.89 7.75 11.07
CA GLN A 23 4.43 9.13 10.95
C GLN A 23 4.82 9.90 12.20
N GLU A 24 5.55 11.00 12.01
CA GLU A 24 5.79 11.99 13.06
C GLU A 24 4.58 12.92 13.19
N ALA A 25 4.47 13.64 14.31
CA ALA A 25 3.37 14.59 14.48
C ALA A 25 3.36 15.62 13.34
N ASP A 26 2.18 15.80 12.74
CA ASP A 26 1.91 16.75 11.66
C ASP A 26 2.81 16.58 10.41
N SER A 27 3.37 15.39 10.19
CA SER A 27 4.19 15.06 9.02
C SER A 27 3.50 14.13 8.04
N SER A 28 4.06 13.99 6.83
CA SER A 28 3.71 12.91 5.91
C SER A 28 4.03 11.54 6.53
N THR A 29 3.26 10.52 6.15
CA THR A 29 3.52 9.12 6.49
C THR A 29 4.60 8.57 5.56
N THR A 30 5.64 7.97 6.15
CA THR A 30 6.65 7.21 5.41
C THR A 30 6.24 5.76 5.35
N VAL A 31 6.29 5.17 4.14
CA VAL A 31 5.97 3.77 3.89
C VAL A 31 7.21 3.07 3.37
N THR A 32 7.67 2.03 4.06
CA THR A 32 8.87 1.25 3.69
C THR A 32 8.63 -0.22 3.95
N GLY A 33 9.40 -1.11 3.32
CA GLY A 33 9.25 -2.54 3.56
C GLY A 33 9.85 -3.37 2.45
N ASN A 34 9.60 -4.68 2.54
CA ASN A 34 10.01 -5.65 1.53
C ASN A 34 8.81 -6.51 1.12
N THR A 35 8.78 -6.85 -0.16
CA THR A 35 7.85 -7.81 -0.76
C THR A 35 8.64 -8.88 -1.49
N TYR A 36 8.13 -10.11 -1.50
CA TYR A 36 8.76 -11.28 -2.10
C TYR A 36 7.78 -12.02 -3.01
N GLY A 37 8.30 -12.65 -4.06
CA GLY A 37 7.50 -13.49 -4.98
C GLY A 37 6.66 -12.71 -5.98
N LEU A 38 6.78 -11.38 -6.05
CA LEU A 38 6.17 -10.58 -7.12
C LEU A 38 6.96 -10.76 -8.42
N LYS A 39 6.25 -10.79 -9.56
CA LYS A 39 6.88 -10.80 -10.88
C LYS A 39 7.50 -9.43 -11.19
N PRO A 40 8.52 -9.34 -12.05
CA PRO A 40 9.02 -8.06 -12.54
C PRO A 40 7.90 -7.20 -13.16
N GLY A 41 7.96 -5.89 -12.94
CA GLY A 41 6.98 -4.93 -13.44
C GLY A 41 6.37 -4.03 -12.35
N LEU A 42 5.31 -3.32 -12.73
CA LEU A 42 4.56 -2.42 -11.84
C LEU A 42 3.44 -3.19 -11.15
N HIS A 43 3.34 -3.04 -9.82
CA HIS A 43 2.27 -3.61 -9.01
C HIS A 43 1.59 -2.51 -8.22
N GLY A 44 0.26 -2.41 -8.33
CA GLY A 44 -0.51 -1.44 -7.57
C GLY A 44 -0.42 -1.71 -6.06
N PHE A 45 -0.25 -0.65 -5.28
CA PHE A 45 -0.21 -0.71 -3.83
C PHE A 45 -1.26 0.23 -3.24
N HIS A 46 -2.17 -0.31 -2.43
CA HIS A 46 -3.29 0.46 -1.91
C HIS A 46 -3.79 -0.06 -0.56
N VAL A 47 -4.41 0.82 0.22
CA VAL A 47 -5.05 0.52 1.51
C VAL A 47 -6.54 0.26 1.29
N HIS A 48 -7.02 -0.89 1.77
CA HIS A 48 -8.45 -1.24 1.78
C HIS A 48 -9.16 -0.63 2.98
N ALA A 49 -10.46 -0.38 2.84
CA ALA A 49 -11.28 0.22 3.90
C ALA A 49 -11.51 -0.71 5.10
N LEU A 50 -11.40 -2.02 4.88
CA LEU A 50 -11.67 -3.05 5.88
C LEU A 50 -10.36 -3.78 6.24
N GLY A 51 -10.19 -4.08 7.53
CA GLY A 51 -9.10 -4.91 8.05
C GLY A 51 -9.37 -6.41 7.95
N ASP A 52 -10.36 -6.83 7.17
CA ASP A 52 -10.58 -8.23 6.82
C ASP A 52 -9.84 -8.57 5.52
N THR A 53 -9.61 -9.86 5.28
CA THR A 53 -8.90 -10.34 4.08
C THR A 53 -9.86 -10.69 2.94
N THR A 54 -11.05 -10.08 2.90
CA THR A 54 -12.10 -10.44 1.92
C THR A 54 -12.13 -9.56 0.67
N ASN A 55 -11.06 -8.79 0.39
CA ASN A 55 -10.95 -7.86 -0.74
C ASN A 55 -12.14 -6.89 -0.80
N GLY A 56 -12.15 -5.94 0.15
CA GLY A 56 -13.15 -4.88 0.25
C GLY A 56 -12.92 -3.71 -0.70
N PRO A 57 -13.66 -2.59 -0.52
CA PRO A 57 -13.41 -1.38 -1.29
C PRO A 57 -12.11 -0.68 -0.83
N TYR A 58 -11.54 0.13 -1.72
CA TYR A 58 -10.41 1.00 -1.37
C TYR A 58 -10.79 2.00 -0.28
N PHE A 59 -9.83 2.36 0.57
CA PHE A 59 -10.04 3.35 1.62
C PHE A 59 -10.29 4.73 1.02
N ASN A 60 -11.56 5.14 1.02
CA ASN A 60 -12.02 6.39 0.43
C ASN A 60 -12.98 7.16 1.35
N PRO A 61 -12.49 7.69 2.50
CA PRO A 61 -13.33 8.41 3.45
C PRO A 61 -13.89 9.73 2.89
N ALA A 62 -13.26 10.27 1.85
CA ALA A 62 -13.65 11.54 1.22
C ALA A 62 -14.64 11.37 0.05
N GLY A 63 -14.98 10.13 -0.34
CA GLY A 63 -15.90 9.86 -1.45
C GLY A 63 -15.41 10.35 -2.81
N LYS A 64 -14.09 10.40 -3.02
CA LYS A 64 -13.47 10.83 -4.28
C LYS A 64 -13.57 9.76 -5.36
N GLU A 65 -13.44 10.15 -6.63
CA GLU A 65 -13.27 9.19 -7.73
C GLU A 65 -11.85 8.59 -7.71
N TYR A 66 -11.68 7.48 -8.43
CA TYR A 66 -10.36 6.85 -8.63
C TYR A 66 -9.44 7.77 -9.44
N GLY A 67 -8.18 7.88 -9.02
CA GLY A 67 -7.15 8.67 -9.70
C GLY A 67 -5.75 8.16 -9.37
N ALA A 68 -4.75 8.69 -10.08
CA ALA A 68 -3.35 8.45 -9.81
C ALA A 68 -2.88 9.17 -8.53
N PRO A 69 -1.77 8.75 -7.90
CA PRO A 69 -1.16 9.39 -6.72
C PRO A 69 -1.04 10.92 -6.79
N GLU A 70 -0.77 11.42 -8.00
CA GLU A 70 -0.58 12.82 -8.34
C GLU A 70 -1.88 13.59 -8.64
N ASP A 71 -3.02 12.92 -8.75
CA ASP A 71 -4.31 13.55 -9.04
C ASP A 71 -4.90 14.20 -7.77
N GLU A 72 -5.46 15.40 -7.91
CA GLU A 72 -6.20 16.05 -6.81
C GLU A 72 -7.44 15.21 -6.38
N ASN A 73 -7.97 14.42 -7.31
CA ASN A 73 -9.03 13.44 -7.10
C ASN A 73 -8.45 12.02 -7.11
N GLN A 74 -8.24 11.47 -5.92
CA GLN A 74 -7.85 10.09 -5.71
C GLN A 74 -8.43 9.56 -4.40
N HIS A 75 -8.51 8.24 -4.24
CA HIS A 75 -8.82 7.69 -2.93
C HIS A 75 -7.66 7.96 -1.97
N ALA A 76 -7.97 8.10 -0.67
CA ALA A 76 -6.93 8.28 0.34
C ALA A 76 -6.01 7.04 0.48
N GLY A 77 -6.49 5.87 0.03
CA GLY A 77 -5.75 4.63 0.04
C GLY A 77 -4.92 4.34 -1.21
N ASP A 78 -4.98 5.16 -2.26
CA ASP A 78 -4.23 4.91 -3.50
C ASP A 78 -2.77 5.36 -3.32
N LEU A 79 -1.82 4.42 -3.26
CA LEU A 79 -0.39 4.70 -3.03
C LEU A 79 0.48 4.52 -4.28
N GLY A 80 -0.14 4.31 -5.44
CA GLY A 80 0.53 4.16 -6.72
C GLY A 80 1.04 2.74 -6.97
N ASN A 81 2.22 2.63 -7.59
CA ASN A 81 2.84 1.36 -7.93
C ASN A 81 4.18 1.17 -7.22
N VAL A 82 4.44 -0.07 -6.79
CA VAL A 82 5.80 -0.54 -6.51
C VAL A 82 6.42 -1.10 -7.78
N THR A 83 7.69 -0.80 -8.02
CA THR A 83 8.44 -1.32 -9.17
C THR A 83 9.28 -2.50 -8.73
N ILE A 84 9.05 -3.67 -9.33
CA ILE A 84 9.84 -4.87 -9.11
C ILE A 84 10.79 -5.04 -10.29
N GLY A 85 12.09 -5.02 -10.02
CA GLY A 85 13.12 -5.25 -11.02
C GLY A 85 13.19 -6.72 -11.46
N ASP A 86 13.96 -6.98 -12.51
CA ASP A 86 14.16 -8.33 -13.05
C ASP A 86 14.94 -9.26 -12.09
N ASP A 87 15.65 -8.68 -11.13
CA ASP A 87 16.42 -9.36 -10.10
C ASP A 87 15.56 -9.81 -8.90
N ALA A 88 14.26 -10.03 -9.12
CA ALA A 88 13.27 -10.31 -8.08
C ALA A 88 13.75 -11.44 -7.13
N LEU A 89 13.97 -11.08 -5.86
CA LEU A 89 14.23 -12.02 -4.76
C LEU A 89 12.95 -12.71 -4.28
#